data_AF-A0A060I898-F1
#
_entry.id   AF-A0A060I898-F1
#
_cell.length_a   1.000
_cell.length_b   1.000
_cell.length_c   1.000
_cell.angle_alpha   90.00
_cell.angle_beta   90.00
_cell.angle_gamma   90.00
#
_symmetry.space_group_name_H-M   'P 1'
#
loop_
_entity.id
_entity.type
_entity.pdbx_description
1 polymer ?
#
loop_
_entity_poly.entity_id
_entity_poly.type
_entity_poly.pdbx_seq_one_letter_code
_entity_poly.pdbx_strand_id
1 'polypeptide(L)' 'MEGTTLLLSLISLDDHEISIVTDAVRQWCGEKKLDIDSVEGRRAITVAVDLLQMNTRGDRLFAELSKQLDH' A
#
# COMPACT_ATOMS: atom_id res chain seq x y z
N MET A 1 -17.39 21.49 -1.93
CA MET A 1 -16.22 21.18 -2.77
C MET A 1 -15.20 20.57 -1.84
N GLU A 2 -14.94 19.28 -1.93
CA GLU A 2 -13.73 18.63 -1.39
C GLU A 2 -13.78 17.17 -1.83
N GLY A 3 -13.32 16.95 -3.07
CA GLY A 3 -13.31 15.66 -3.75
C GLY A 3 -11.97 15.41 -4.41
N THR A 4 -10.86 15.71 -3.73
CA THR A 4 -9.51 15.60 -4.31
C THR A 4 -8.41 15.08 -3.37
N THR A 5 -8.71 14.64 -2.15
CA THR A 5 -7.63 14.32 -1.18
C THR A 5 -6.87 13.02 -1.46
N LEU A 6 -7.46 12.06 -2.18
CA LEU A 6 -6.88 10.72 -2.33
C LEU A 6 -5.77 10.57 -3.40
N LEU A 7 -5.52 11.60 -4.21
CA LEU A 7 -4.50 11.56 -5.28
C LEU A 7 -3.23 12.37 -4.97
N LEU A 8 -3.20 13.18 -3.91
CA LEU A 8 -2.04 14.04 -3.58
C LEU A 8 -0.98 13.33 -2.72
N SER A 9 -1.25 12.09 -2.29
CA SER A 9 -0.41 11.32 -1.37
C SER A 9 0.76 10.59 -2.04
N LEU A 10 0.74 10.41 -3.36
CA LEU A 10 1.88 9.87 -4.13
C LEU A 10 3.01 10.89 -4.36
N ILE A 11 2.79 12.18 -4.07
CA ILE A 11 3.74 13.26 -4.42
C ILE A 11 4.82 13.48 -3.33
N SER A 12 4.67 12.86 -2.15
CA SER A 12 5.63 13.01 -1.04
C SER A 12 6.30 11.70 -0.60
N LEU A 13 6.09 10.60 -1.32
CA LEU A 13 6.85 9.38 -1.05
C LEU A 13 8.22 9.52 -1.70
N ASP A 14 9.28 9.29 -0.92
CA ASP A 14 10.61 9.16 -1.49
C ASP A 14 10.75 7.82 -2.25
N ASP A 15 11.78 7.70 -3.10
CA ASP A 15 12.00 6.47 -3.89
C ASP A 15 12.16 5.21 -3.00
N HIS A 16 12.62 5.38 -1.75
CA HIS A 16 12.75 4.30 -0.79
C HIS A 16 11.39 3.84 -0.26
N GLU A 17 10.51 4.77 0.08
CA GLU A 17 9.13 4.50 0.47
C GLU A 17 8.33 3.86 -0.68
N ILE A 18 8.53 4.31 -1.92
CA ILE A 18 7.93 3.67 -3.11
C ILE A 18 8.39 2.21 -3.23
N SER A 19 9.68 1.94 -3.01
CA SER A 19 10.21 0.57 -3.01
C SER A 19 9.57 -0.27 -1.92
N ILE A 20 9.44 0.27 -0.71
CA ILE A 20 8.82 -0.42 0.43
C ILE A 20 7.34 -0.75 0.14
N VAL A 21 6.55 0.19 -0.39
CA VAL A 21 5.16 -0.06 -0.81
C VAL A 21 5.11 -1.19 -1.83
N THR A 22 5.92 -1.05 -2.87
CA THR A 22 5.89 -1.96 -4.02
C THR A 22 6.29 -3.37 -3.59
N ASP A 23 7.29 -3.51 -2.72
CA ASP A 23 7.73 -4.81 -2.20
C ASP A 23 6.68 -5.44 -1.29
N ALA A 24 6.09 -4.67 -0.37
CA ALA A 24 5.05 -5.17 0.52
C ALA A 24 3.79 -5.61 -0.24
N VAL A 25 3.35 -4.82 -1.22
CA VAL A 25 2.18 -5.14 -2.06
C VAL A 25 2.47 -6.35 -2.95
N ARG A 26 3.64 -6.42 -3.60
CA ARG A 26 4.02 -7.59 -4.41
C ARG A 26 4.08 -8.86 -3.57
N GLN A 27 4.60 -8.78 -2.35
CA GLN A 27 4.63 -9.91 -1.44
C GLN A 27 3.21 -10.36 -1.08
N TRP A 28 2.32 -9.43 -0.70
CA TRP A 28 0.94 -9.75 -0.36
C TRP A 28 0.17 -10.34 -1.53
N CYS A 29 0.28 -9.73 -2.72
CA CYS A 29 -0.32 -10.25 -3.95
C CYS A 29 0.23 -11.64 -4.30
N GLY A 30 1.53 -11.86 -4.12
CA GLY A 30 2.18 -13.16 -4.34
C GLY A 30 1.65 -14.25 -3.41
N GLU A 31 1.48 -13.95 -2.12
CA GLU A 31 0.92 -14.88 -1.13
C GLU A 31 -0.54 -15.23 -1.42
N LYS A 32 -1.34 -14.25 -1.86
CA LYS A 32 -2.75 -14.44 -2.21
C LYS A 32 -2.96 -14.95 -3.63
N LYS A 33 -1.89 -15.06 -4.45
CA LYS A 33 -1.93 -15.38 -5.88
C LYS A 33 -2.83 -14.44 -6.68
N LEU A 34 -2.80 -13.15 -6.31
CA LEU A 34 -3.55 -12.08 -6.96
C LEU A 34 -2.63 -11.29 -7.89
N ASP A 35 -3.22 -10.73 -8.94
CA ASP A 35 -2.53 -9.77 -9.80
C ASP A 35 -2.44 -8.41 -9.08
N ILE A 36 -1.31 -7.71 -9.19
CA ILE A 36 -1.18 -6.35 -8.65
C ILE A 36 -2.14 -5.36 -9.34
N ASP A 37 -2.49 -5.62 -10.60
CA ASP A 37 -3.44 -4.82 -11.37
C ASP A 37 -4.91 -5.19 -11.09
N SER A 38 -5.15 -6.25 -10.31
CA SER A 38 -6.49 -6.62 -9.86
C SER A 38 -7.12 -5.54 -8.97
N VAL A 39 -8.42 -5.66 -8.71
CA VAL A 39 -9.11 -4.73 -7.80
C VAL A 39 -8.50 -4.82 -6.39
N GLU A 40 -8.17 -6.02 -5.96
CA GLU A 40 -7.55 -6.34 -4.69
C GLU A 40 -6.12 -5.82 -4.62
N GLY A 41 -5.33 -5.99 -5.69
CA GLY A 41 -3.97 -5.46 -5.79
C GLY A 41 -3.93 -3.93 -5.72
N ARG A 42 -4.81 -3.24 -6.45
CA ARG A 42 -4.93 -1.78 -6.38
C ARG A 42 -5.42 -1.30 -5.01
N ARG A 43 -6.29 -2.07 -4.35
CA ARG A 43 -6.71 -1.80 -2.97
C ARG A 43 -5.52 -1.97 -2.01
N ALA A 44 -4.69 -2.98 -2.21
CA ALA A 44 -3.49 -3.19 -1.42
C ALA A 44 -2.49 -2.03 -1.55
N ILE A 45 -2.29 -1.50 -2.77
CA ILE A 45 -1.48 -0.29 -2.98
C ILE A 45 -2.02 0.88 -2.16
N THR A 46 -3.32 1.11 -2.22
CA THR A 46 -3.97 2.21 -1.50
C THR A 46 -3.74 2.09 0.02
N VAL A 47 -3.99 0.90 0.58
CA VAL A 47 -3.80 0.63 2.00
C VAL A 47 -2.32 0.75 2.42
N ALA A 48 -1.40 0.25 1.59
CA ALA A 48 0.04 0.35 1.86
C ALA A 48 0.53 1.80 1.87
N VAL A 49 0.05 2.64 0.95
CA VAL A 49 0.35 4.07 0.94
C VAL A 49 -0.23 4.75 2.18
N ASP A 50 -1.50 4.50 2.51
CA ASP A 50 -2.14 5.06 3.70
C ASP A 50 -1.36 4.70 4.98
N LEU A 51 -0.91 3.45 5.09
CA LEU A 51 -0.13 2.97 6.23
C LEU A 51 1.21 3.71 6.39
N LEU A 52 1.96 3.91 5.31
CA LEU A 52 3.21 4.69 5.36
C LEU A 52 2.96 6.13 5.78
N GLN A 53 1.91 6.76 5.26
CA GLN A 53 1.54 8.12 5.62
C GLN A 53 1.10 8.26 7.08
N MET A 54 0.56 7.19 7.66
CA MET A 54 0.27 7.10 9.09
C MET A 54 1.54 6.85 9.95
N ASN A 55 2.75 7.04 9.39
CA ASN A 55 4.04 6.78 10.05
C ASN A 55 4.26 5.29 10.42
N THR A 56 3.63 4.36 9.68
CA THR A 56 3.96 2.94 9.83
C THR A 56 5.37 2.72 9.32
N ARG A 57 6.22 2.12 10.15
CA ARG A 57 7.59 1.78 9.74
C ARG A 57 7.54 0.75 8.61
N GLY A 58 8.38 0.92 7.59
CA GLY A 58 8.41 0.04 6.42
C GLY A 58 8.58 -1.45 6.74
N ASP A 59 9.28 -1.79 7.83
CA ASP A 59 9.47 -3.16 8.32
C ASP A 59 8.15 -3.82 8.81
N ARG A 60 7.16 -3.01 9.18
CA ARG A 60 5.83 -3.47 9.64
C ARG A 60 4.74 -3.33 8.60
N LEU A 61 5.05 -2.71 7.45
CA LEU A 61 4.07 -2.38 6.43
C LEU A 61 3.34 -3.62 5.95
N PHE A 62 4.06 -4.69 5.63
CA PHE A 62 3.48 -5.95 5.18
C PHE A 62 2.54 -6.57 6.23
N ALA A 63 2.94 -6.60 7.50
CA ALA A 63 2.13 -7.19 8.56
C ALA A 63 0.80 -6.44 8.76
N GLU A 64 0.84 -5.11 8.72
CA GLU A 64 -0.36 -4.30 8.87
C GLU A 64 -1.23 -4.31 7.59
N LEU A 65 -0.60 -4.36 6.42
CA LEU A 65 -1.26 -4.54 5.12
C LEU A 65 -2.06 -5.85 5.10
N SER A 66 -1.42 -6.97 5.45
CA SER A 66 -2.07 -8.27 5.55
C SER A 66 -3.23 -8.25 6.55
N LYS A 67 -3.06 -7.63 7.72
CA LYS A 67 -4.11 -7.52 8.74
C LYS A 67 -5.34 -6.72 8.27
N GLN A 68 -5.13 -5.66 7.49
CA GLN A 68 -6.23 -4.84 6.97
C GLN A 68 -6.95 -5.47 5.78
N LEU A 69 -6.25 -6.27 4.97
CA LEU A 69 -6.82 -6.89 3.77
C LEU A 69 -7.36 -8.31 4.00
N ASP A 70 -6.92 -8.99 5.07
CA ASP A 70 -7.41 -10.33 5.45
C ASP A 70 -8.71 -10.29 6.27
N HIS A 71 -9.34 -9.12 6.40
CA HIS A 71 -10.67 -8.93 6.98
C HIS A 71 -11.79 -9.08 5.96
#